data_AF-A0A6N7QDI8-F1
#
_entry.id   AF-A0A6N7QDI8-F1
#
_cell.length_a   1.000
_cell.length_b   1.000
_cell.length_c   1.000
_cell.angle_alpha   90.00
_cell.angle_beta   90.00
_cell.angle_gamma   90.00
#
_symmetry.space_group_name_H-M   'P 1'
#
loop_
_entity.id
_entity.type
_entity.pdbx_description
1 polymer ?
#
loop_
_entity_poly.entity_id
_entity_poly.type
_entity_poly.pdbx_seq_one_letter_code
_entity_poly.pdbx_strand_id
1 'polypeptide(L)'
;MMGNGARVRRRPGVRMSDLVLRDIDPFLLERIRRIAVARGWTQRQAVLALIEQGLFSSEHDVRSGFEHREVDALSEAIAALRALPAGSGF
;
A
#
# COMPACT_ATOMS: atom_id res chain seq x y z
N MET A 1 48.22 -1.65 -34.21
CA MET A 1 47.57 -0.38 -33.80
C MET A 1 46.19 -0.72 -33.24
N MET A 2 45.92 -0.31 -32.01
CA MET A 2 44.77 -0.70 -31.18
C MET A 2 43.47 -0.01 -31.62
N GLY A 3 42.41 -0.78 -31.88
CA GLY A 3 41.03 -0.30 -32.02
C GLY A 3 40.33 -0.36 -30.66
N ASN A 4 40.18 0.80 -30.02
CA ASN A 4 39.65 0.98 -28.68
C ASN A 4 38.13 0.73 -28.64
N GLY A 5 37.72 -0.42 -28.11
CA GLY A 5 36.32 -0.74 -27.82
C GLY A 5 35.81 0.09 -26.63
N ALA A 6 35.28 1.28 -26.91
CA ALA A 6 34.59 2.11 -25.93
C ALA A 6 33.27 1.43 -25.52
N ARG A 7 33.37 0.50 -24.57
CA ARG A 7 32.24 -0.14 -23.92
C ARG A 7 31.51 0.94 -23.12
N VAL A 8 30.39 1.44 -23.66
CA VAL A 8 29.45 2.34 -22.98
C VAL A 8 29.04 1.65 -21.68
N ARG A 9 29.69 2.02 -20.57
CA ARG A 9 29.26 1.62 -19.24
C ARG A 9 27.90 2.27 -19.03
N ARG A 10 26.82 1.49 -19.21
CA ARG A 10 25.50 1.88 -18.71
C ARG A 10 25.71 2.24 -17.24
N ARG A 11 25.54 3.52 -16.90
CA ARG A 11 25.47 3.92 -15.49
C ARG A 11 24.36 3.07 -14.90
N PRO A 12 24.60 2.26 -13.85
CA PRO A 12 23.51 1.56 -13.18
C PRO A 12 22.55 2.67 -12.75
N GLY A 13 21.38 2.72 -13.39
CA GLY A 13 20.36 3.70 -13.07
C GLY A 13 20.10 3.58 -11.58
N VAL A 14 20.27 4.69 -10.86
CA VAL A 14 19.90 4.76 -9.45
C VAL A 14 18.45 4.34 -9.38
N ARG A 15 18.17 3.14 -8.86
CA ARG A 15 16.80 2.66 -8.75
C ARG A 15 16.18 3.38 -7.56
N MET A 16 14.93 3.83 -7.68
CA MET A 16 14.19 4.55 -6.62
C MET A 16 14.39 3.95 -5.22
N SER A 17 14.45 2.62 -5.10
CA SER A 17 14.74 1.92 -3.84
C SER A 17 16.03 2.37 -3.15
N ASP A 18 17.07 2.70 -3.91
CA ASP A 18 18.41 2.98 -3.38
C ASP A 18 18.49 4.43 -2.85
N LEU A 19 17.67 5.33 -3.39
CA LEU A 19 17.50 6.70 -2.87
C LEU A 19 16.56 6.71 -1.65
N VAL A 20 15.42 6.02 -1.75
CA VAL A 20 14.44 5.94 -0.66
C VAL A 20 15.06 5.30 0.58
N LEU A 21 15.90 4.27 0.44
CA LEU A 21 16.56 3.63 1.57
C LEU A 21 17.53 4.55 2.34
N ARG A 22 18.10 5.58 1.70
CA ARG A 22 19.08 6.47 2.34
C ARG A 22 18.45 7.38 3.40
N ASP A 23 17.18 7.73 3.20
CA ASP A 23 16.45 8.66 4.05
C ASP A 23 15.50 7.93 5.02
N ILE A 24 15.48 6.60 5.00
CA ILE A 24 14.73 5.78 5.96
C ILE A 24 15.46 5.79 7.31
N ASP A 25 14.68 6.08 8.36
CA ASP A 25 15.12 5.99 9.74
C ASP A 25 15.78 4.62 10.06
N PRO A 26 16.93 4.58 10.79
CA PRO A 26 17.66 3.34 11.05
C PRO A 26 16.84 2.24 11.75
N PHE A 27 15.86 2.60 12.58
CA PHE A 27 15.01 1.63 13.26
C PHE A 27 14.03 0.97 12.28
N LEU A 28 13.47 1.74 11.33
CA LEU A 28 12.68 1.17 10.23
C LEU A 28 13.51 0.27 9.33
N LEU A 29 14.76 0.66 9.02
CA LEU A 29 15.66 -0.16 8.23
C LEU A 29 15.93 -1.52 8.88
N GLU A 30 16.11 -1.54 10.19
CA GLU A 30 16.33 -2.79 10.94
C GLU A 30 15.07 -3.65 10.98
N ARG A 31 13.87 -3.05 11.07
CA ARG A 31 12.61 -3.80 10.93
C ARG A 31 12.48 -4.44 9.55
N ILE A 32 12.79 -3.70 8.48
CA ILE A 32 12.79 -4.22 7.11
C ILE A 32 13.79 -5.37 6.98
N ARG A 33 14.99 -5.24 7.55
CA ARG A 33 16.00 -6.33 7.57
C ARG A 33 15.45 -7.58 8.25
N ARG A 34 14.84 -7.47 9.43
CA ARG A 34 14.28 -8.64 10.13
C ARG A 34 13.22 -9.36 9.30
N ILE A 35 12.35 -8.62 8.61
CA ILE A 35 11.35 -9.20 7.70
C ILE A 35 12.02 -9.89 6.51
N ALA A 36 13.05 -9.26 5.93
CA ALA A 36 13.80 -9.83 4.82
C ALA A 36 14.43 -11.18 5.21
N VAL A 37 15.10 -11.24 6.37
CA VAL A 37 15.70 -12.48 6.90
C VAL A 37 14.63 -13.54 7.14
N ALA A 38 13.54 -13.20 7.82
CA ALA A 38 12.48 -14.15 8.15
C ALA A 38 11.80 -14.76 6.90
N ARG A 39 11.79 -14.03 5.78
CA ARG A 39 11.17 -14.47 4.52
C ARG A 39 12.18 -14.96 3.46
N GLY A 40 13.47 -14.97 3.76
CA GLY A 40 14.51 -15.31 2.78
C GLY A 40 14.59 -14.32 1.61
N TRP A 41 14.18 -13.07 1.83
CA TRP A 41 14.15 -12.03 0.80
C TRP A 41 15.43 -11.21 0.80
N THR A 42 15.83 -10.73 -0.39
CA THR A 42 16.78 -9.62 -0.48
C THR A 42 16.16 -8.36 0.11
N GLN A 43 16.99 -7.44 0.60
CA GLN A 43 16.51 -6.16 1.14
C GLN A 43 15.64 -5.40 0.12
N ARG A 44 15.99 -5.45 -1.17
CA ARG A 44 15.19 -4.86 -2.25
C ARG A 44 13.81 -5.49 -2.37
N GLN A 45 13.72 -6.82 -2.36
CA GLN A 45 12.44 -7.53 -2.42
C GLN A 45 11.56 -7.18 -1.20
N ALA A 46 12.16 -7.14 -0.01
CA ALA A 46 11.44 -6.75 1.19
C ALA A 46 10.90 -5.32 1.11
N VAL A 47 11.70 -4.36 0.66
CA VAL A 47 11.25 -2.97 0.49
C VAL A 47 10.11 -2.86 -0.51
N LEU A 48 10.21 -3.50 -1.68
CA LEU A 48 9.16 -3.47 -2.69
C LEU A 48 7.86 -4.09 -2.16
N ALA A 49 7.94 -5.30 -1.59
CA ALA A 49 6.77 -5.98 -1.07
C ALA A 49 6.09 -5.21 0.08
N LEU A 50 6.87 -4.56 0.95
CA LEU A 50 6.33 -3.76 2.05
C LEU A 50 5.69 -2.46 1.56
N ILE A 51 6.24 -1.83 0.53
CA ILE A 51 5.63 -0.64 -0.10
C ILE A 51 4.33 -1.03 -0.80
N GLU A 52 4.32 -2.13 -1.57
CA GLU A 52 3.12 -2.63 -2.24
C GLU A 52 2.02 -2.97 -1.22
N GLN A 53 2.37 -3.69 -0.15
CA GLN A 53 1.43 -4.03 0.92
C GLN A 53 0.92 -2.79 1.65
N GLY A 54 1.79 -1.82 1.94
CA GLY A 54 1.41 -0.55 2.57
C GLY A 54 0.50 0.30 1.69
N LEU A 55 0.78 0.35 0.38
CA LEU A 55 -0.07 1.03 -0.60
C LEU A 55 -1.44 0.36 -0.69
N PHE A 56 -1.47 -0.97 -0.79
CA PHE A 56 -2.72 -1.73 -0.82
C PHE A 56 -3.56 -1.50 0.45
N SER A 57 -2.93 -1.52 1.63
CA SER A 57 -3.62 -1.24 2.90
C SER A 57 -4.17 0.18 2.94
N SER A 58 -3.39 1.17 2.48
CA SER A 58 -3.81 2.58 2.50
C SER A 58 -4.94 2.85 1.51
N GLU A 59 -4.90 2.21 0.32
CA GLU A 59 -5.99 2.26 -0.65
C GLU A 59 -7.26 1.58 -0.12
N HIS A 60 -7.10 0.48 0.62
CA HIS A 60 -8.21 -0.18 1.29
C HIS A 60 -8.79 0.70 2.41
N ASP A 61 -7.98 1.40 3.19
CA ASP A 61 -8.49 2.32 4.22
C ASP A 61 -9.27 3.49 3.62
N VAL A 62 -8.81 4.03 2.49
CA VAL A 62 -9.54 5.07 1.74
C VAL A 62 -10.86 4.54 1.16
N ARG A 63 -10.89 3.29 0.72
CA ARG A 63 -12.11 2.63 0.18
C ARG A 63 -13.04 2.09 1.27
N SER A 64 -12.51 1.74 2.45
CA SER A 64 -13.24 1.15 3.58
C SER A 64 -13.69 2.18 4.61
N GLY A 65 -13.40 3.47 4.40
CA GLY A 65 -14.10 4.59 5.03
C GLY A 65 -15.57 4.61 4.57
N PHE A 66 -16.33 3.62 5.04
CA PHE A 66 -17.68 3.25 4.62
C PHE A 66 -17.80 3.07 3.11
N GLU A 67 -17.94 1.81 2.66
CA GLU A 67 -18.60 1.56 1.39
C GLU A 67 -19.93 2.31 1.47
N HIS A 68 -20.02 3.43 0.74
CA HIS A 68 -21.18 4.32 0.76
C HIS A 68 -22.46 3.50 0.59
N ARG A 69 -22.38 2.42 -0.20
CA ARG A 69 -23.46 1.45 -0.41
C ARG A 69 -24.06 0.82 0.84
N GLU A 70 -23.28 0.41 1.84
CA GLU A 70 -23.84 -0.21 3.05
C GLU A 70 -24.48 0.84 3.98
N VAL A 71 -23.87 2.02 4.06
CA VAL A 71 -24.41 3.16 4.81
C VAL A 71 -25.65 3.72 4.13
N ASP A 72 -25.65 3.79 2.80
CA ASP A 72 -26.77 4.21 1.96
C ASP A 72 -27.91 3.20 2.10
N ALA A 73 -27.62 1.89 1.99
CA ALA A 73 -28.62 0.84 2.16
C ALA A 73 -29.23 0.84 3.57
N LEU A 74 -28.41 1.03 4.62
CA LEU A 74 -28.91 1.13 5.99
C LEU A 74 -29.71 2.42 6.20
N SER A 75 -29.27 3.54 5.64
CA SER A 75 -29.97 4.82 5.71
C SER A 75 -31.32 4.78 4.98
N GLU A 76 -31.37 4.15 3.81
CA GLU A 76 -32.58 3.91 3.03
C GLU A 76 -33.56 3.01 3.79
N ALA A 77 -33.06 1.91 4.39
CA ALA A 77 -33.88 1.03 5.22
C ALA A 77 -34.47 1.76 6.45
N ILE A 78 -33.67 2.58 7.14
CA ILE A 78 -34.15 3.40 8.28
C ILE A 78 -35.18 4.42 7.82
N ALA A 79 -34.96 5.08 6.68
CA ALA A 79 -35.91 6.04 6.12
C ALA A 79 -37.25 5.37 5.78
N ALA A 80 -37.20 4.18 5.16
CA ALA A 80 -38.38 3.39 4.85
C ALA A 80 -39.16 3.01 6.12
N LEU A 81 -38.47 2.58 7.19
CA LEU A 81 -39.11 2.25 8.48
C LEU A 81 -39.76 3.47 9.15
N ARG A 82 -39.15 4.66 9.05
CA ARG A 82 -39.71 5.91 9.60
C ARG A 82 -40.90 6.44 8.82
N ALA A 83 -40.97 6.13 7.53
CA ALA A 83 -42.08 6.51 6.67
C ALA A 83 -43.34 5.66 6.91
N LEU A 84 -43.23 4.56 7.66
CA LEU A 84 -44.40 3.80 8.06
C LEU A 84 -45.27 4.65 9.00
N PRO A 85 -46.59 4.73 8.76
CA PRO A 85 -47.48 5.38 9.70
C PRO A 85 -47.36 4.70 11.06
N ALA A 86 -47.36 5.50 12.14
CA ALA A 86 -47.50 4.96 13.47
C ALA A 86 -48.75 4.08 13.47
N GLY A 87 -48.57 2.78 13.69
CA GLY A 87 -49.65 1.81 13.53
C GLY A 87 -50.88 2.28 14.29
N SER A 88 -52.03 2.29 13.63
CA SER A 88 -53.30 2.25 14.35
C SER A 88 -53.24 1.00 15.22
N GLY A 89 -53.25 1.19 16.54
CA GLY A 89 -53.19 0.08 17.50
C GLY A 89 -54.15 -1.04 17.13
N PHE A 90 -53.74 -2.27 17.39
CA PHE A 90 -54.65 -3.42 17.40
C PHE A 90 -55.80 -3.19 18.37
#